data_AF-L8HD16-F1
#
_entry.id   AF-L8HD16-F1
#
_cell.length_a   1.000
_cell.length_b   1.000
_cell.length_c   1.000
_cell.angle_alpha   90.00
_cell.angle_beta   90.00
_cell.angle_gamma   90.00
#
_symmetry.space_group_name_H-M   'P 1'
#
loop_
_entity.id
_entity.type
_entity.pdbx_description
1 polymer ?
#
loop_
_entity_poly.entity_id
_entity_poly.type
_entity_poly.pdbx_seq_one_letter_code
_entity_poly.pdbx_strand_id
1 'polypeptide(L)'
;MQSLEQVLDHIPAQWARDAGQFFQDRIEEITQTPVKVGIEECSMEPRVYRHPAFPSVEFWDPPGCGTVNFPIEEYAERVGLAMFDFYIIMDCRRFRSTDVFLANLIEVEYRKPFFFVRSKVDVDVDSERRRAKANRVPFDPKQVLEKLRSGNIKKTLGNRADQAHAM
;
A
#
# COMPACT_ATOMS: atom_id res chain seq x y z
N MET A 1 -19.80 -12.53 -2.68
CA MET A 1 -18.79 -11.45 -2.83
C MET A 1 -19.32 -10.30 -1.99
N GLN A 2 -18.62 -9.86 -0.95
CA GLN A 2 -19.03 -8.59 -0.33
C GLN A 2 -18.66 -7.48 -1.31
N SER A 3 -19.56 -6.53 -1.54
CA SER A 3 -19.23 -5.36 -2.37
C SER A 3 -18.07 -4.61 -1.72
N LEU A 4 -17.23 -3.98 -2.54
CA LEU A 4 -16.13 -3.14 -2.05
C LEU A 4 -16.63 -2.02 -1.12
N GLU A 5 -17.87 -1.57 -1.31
CA GLU A 5 -18.59 -0.65 -0.42
C GLU A 5 -18.65 -1.19 1.03
N GLN A 6 -18.96 -2.48 1.21
CA GLN A 6 -19.00 -3.11 2.54
C GLN A 6 -17.61 -3.19 3.20
N VAL A 7 -16.53 -3.11 2.41
CA VAL A 7 -15.16 -3.10 2.92
C VAL A 7 -14.76 -1.71 3.41
N LEU A 8 -15.23 -0.66 2.73
CA LEU A 8 -14.99 0.75 3.09
C LEU A 8 -15.65 1.13 4.42
N ASP A 9 -16.83 0.58 4.73
CA ASP A 9 -17.56 0.83 5.99
C ASP A 9 -16.76 0.51 7.26
N HIS A 10 -15.69 -0.29 7.15
CA HIS A 10 -14.87 -0.72 8.28
C HIS A 10 -13.60 0.13 8.46
N ILE A 11 -13.39 1.17 7.66
CA ILE A 11 -12.25 2.08 7.78
C ILE A 11 -12.60 3.17 8.82
N PRO A 12 -11.91 3.25 9.98
CA PRO A 12 -12.32 4.13 11.09
C PRO A 12 -12.27 5.62 10.74
N ALA A 13 -11.27 6.04 9.96
CA ALA A 13 -11.08 7.43 9.59
C ALA A 13 -11.97 7.82 8.39
N GLN A 14 -12.82 8.83 8.57
CA GLN A 14 -13.73 9.30 7.52
C GLN A 14 -12.96 9.75 6.26
N TRP A 15 -11.87 10.49 6.42
CA TRP A 15 -11.06 10.94 5.29
C TRP A 15 -10.46 9.77 4.48
N ALA A 16 -10.17 8.63 5.13
CA ALA A 16 -9.67 7.43 4.46
C ALA A 16 -10.77 6.67 3.73
N ARG A 17 -12.02 6.71 4.23
CA ARG A 17 -13.20 6.25 3.50
C ARG A 17 -13.46 7.11 2.28
N ASP A 18 -13.43 8.43 2.44
CA ASP A 18 -13.66 9.39 1.36
C ASP A 18 -12.57 9.25 0.29
N ALA A 19 -11.30 9.10 0.68
CA ALA A 19 -10.21 8.80 -0.24
C ALA A 19 -10.41 7.44 -0.93
N GLY A 20 -10.77 6.39 -0.18
CA GLY A 20 -11.03 5.06 -0.75
C GLY A 20 -12.16 5.05 -1.77
N GLN A 21 -13.26 5.77 -1.50
CA GLN A 21 -14.38 5.94 -2.42
C GLN A 21 -13.97 6.77 -3.64
N PHE A 22 -13.25 7.87 -3.42
CA PHE A 22 -12.71 8.69 -4.51
C PHE A 22 -11.85 7.89 -5.48
N PHE A 23 -10.95 7.05 -4.96
CA PHE A 23 -10.10 6.18 -5.81
C PHE A 23 -10.92 5.11 -6.53
N GLN A 24 -12.03 4.61 -5.96
CA GLN A 24 -12.92 3.67 -6.65
C GLN A 24 -13.68 4.32 -7.79
N ASP A 25 -14.32 5.46 -7.53
CA ASP A 25 -15.21 6.12 -8.48
C ASP A 25 -14.48 6.62 -9.72
N ARG A 26 -13.18 6.92 -9.56
CA ARG A 26 -12.37 7.58 -10.59
C ARG A 26 -11.17 6.77 -11.04
N ILE A 27 -11.08 5.48 -10.70
CA ILE A 27 -9.89 4.68 -11.02
C ILE A 27 -9.62 4.67 -12.53
N GLU A 28 -10.66 4.60 -13.36
CA GLU A 28 -10.55 4.59 -14.83
C GLU A 28 -10.16 5.96 -15.40
N GLU A 29 -10.64 7.06 -14.78
CA GLU A 29 -10.25 8.42 -15.16
C GLU A 29 -8.82 8.76 -14.72
N ILE A 30 -8.39 8.25 -13.56
CA ILE A 30 -7.02 8.39 -13.05
C ILE A 30 -6.04 7.55 -13.88
N THR A 31 -6.47 6.39 -14.37
CA THR A 31 -5.62 5.42 -15.09
C THR A 31 -5.71 5.53 -16.61
N GLN A 32 -6.14 6.68 -17.16
CA GLN A 32 -6.26 6.95 -18.60
C GLN A 32 -5.00 6.57 -19.40
N THR A 33 -3.83 6.49 -18.76
CA THR A 33 -2.64 5.86 -19.34
C THR A 33 -2.21 4.65 -18.50
N PRO A 34 -2.19 3.42 -19.07
CA PRO A 34 -1.64 2.26 -18.39
C PRO A 34 -0.17 2.48 -18.03
N VAL A 35 0.18 2.35 -16.75
CA VAL A 35 1.58 2.35 -16.33
C VAL A 35 2.20 1.00 -16.72
N LYS A 36 3.28 1.04 -17.50
CA LYS A 36 3.96 -0.16 -17.97
C LYS A 36 4.77 -0.76 -16.82
N VAL A 37 4.32 -1.90 -16.28
CA VAL A 37 5.06 -2.65 -15.27
C VAL A 37 6.17 -3.44 -15.96
N GLY A 38 7.43 -3.18 -15.61
CA GLY A 38 8.58 -3.96 -16.07
C GLY A 38 8.69 -5.29 -15.32
N ILE A 39 9.16 -6.34 -15.99
CA ILE A 39 9.52 -7.63 -15.36
C ILE A 39 10.84 -7.46 -14.56
N GLU A 40 11.67 -6.53 -15.00
CA GLU A 40 12.87 -6.03 -14.32
C GLU A 40 12.62 -4.57 -13.95
N GLU A 41 13.10 -4.15 -12.77
CA GLU A 41 13.00 -2.76 -12.33
C GLU A 41 13.91 -1.88 -13.20
N CYS A 42 13.33 -1.12 -14.13
CA CYS A 42 14.08 -0.41 -15.18
C CYS A 42 14.23 1.11 -14.97
N SER A 43 13.97 1.65 -13.77
CA SER A 43 14.11 3.10 -13.52
C SER A 43 14.96 3.34 -12.29
N MET A 44 16.18 3.83 -12.47
CA MET A 44 17.05 4.27 -11.36
C MET A 44 16.58 5.62 -10.77
N GLU A 45 15.66 6.29 -11.45
CA GLU A 45 15.11 7.59 -11.08
C GLU A 45 13.59 7.47 -10.79
N PRO A 46 13.07 8.23 -9.82
CA PRO A 46 11.63 8.31 -9.56
C PRO A 46 10.84 8.85 -10.76
N ARG A 47 9.67 8.26 -11.03
CA ARG A 47 8.75 8.74 -12.07
C ARG A 47 7.59 9.52 -11.47
N VAL A 48 7.18 10.59 -12.15
CA VAL A 48 6.07 11.46 -11.70
C VAL A 48 4.82 11.25 -12.55
N TYR A 49 3.68 11.13 -11.90
CA TYR A 49 2.36 11.10 -12.52
C TYR A 49 1.48 12.19 -11.90
N ARG A 50 1.02 13.15 -12.70
CA ARG A 50 0.13 14.22 -12.23
C ARG A 50 -1.32 13.80 -12.29
N HIS A 51 -2.09 14.12 -11.25
CA HIS A 51 -3.52 13.81 -11.26
C HIS A 51 -4.25 14.67 -12.30
N PRO A 52 -5.04 14.08 -13.21
CA PRO A 52 -5.66 14.80 -14.33
C PRO A 52 -6.65 15.88 -13.87
N ALA A 53 -7.39 15.65 -12.78
CA ALA A 53 -8.33 16.63 -12.22
C ALA A 53 -7.73 17.55 -11.15
N PHE A 54 -6.53 17.24 -10.63
CA PHE A 54 -5.89 17.97 -9.53
C PHE A 54 -4.40 18.13 -9.84
N PRO A 55 -4.02 19.08 -10.71
CA PRO A 55 -2.65 19.21 -11.20
C PRO A 55 -1.60 19.49 -10.11
N SER A 56 -2.03 19.93 -8.92
CA SER A 56 -1.18 20.10 -7.74
C SER A 56 -0.88 18.79 -7.00
N VAL A 57 -1.50 17.67 -7.39
CA VAL A 57 -1.27 16.35 -6.81
C VAL A 57 -0.36 15.55 -7.74
N GLU A 58 0.82 15.20 -7.24
CA GLU A 58 1.82 14.41 -7.94
C GLU A 58 2.03 13.06 -7.25
N PHE A 59 1.86 11.97 -7.99
CA PHE A 59 2.21 10.62 -7.55
C PHE A 59 3.59 10.26 -8.03
N TRP A 60 4.46 9.86 -7.12
CA TRP A 60 5.83 9.48 -7.40
C TRP A 60 5.99 7.97 -7.28
N ASP A 61 6.52 7.34 -8.33
CA ASP A 61 6.85 5.92 -8.40
C ASP A 61 8.38 5.76 -8.35
N PRO A 62 8.95 5.54 -7.15
CA PRO A 62 10.39 5.37 -6.98
C PRO A 62 10.85 3.93 -7.35
N PRO A 63 12.15 3.71 -7.59
CA PRO A 63 12.71 2.35 -7.70
C PRO A 63 12.36 1.48 -6.49
N GLY A 64 12.28 0.16 -6.67
CA GLY A 64 11.98 -0.76 -5.58
C GLY A 64 13.07 -0.79 -4.51
N CYS A 65 12.66 -0.65 -3.25
CA CYS A 65 13.56 -0.75 -2.11
C CYS A 65 14.01 -2.21 -1.89
N GLY A 66 15.32 -2.45 -1.85
CA GLY A 66 15.89 -3.78 -1.63
C GLY A 66 16.30 -4.53 -2.91
N THR A 67 16.44 -3.85 -4.04
CA THR A 67 17.19 -4.37 -5.19
C THR A 67 18.69 -4.42 -4.87
N VAL A 68 19.43 -5.31 -5.56
CA VAL A 68 20.88 -5.55 -5.37
C VAL A 68 21.72 -4.27 -5.44
N ASN A 69 21.19 -3.21 -6.07
CA ASN A 69 21.89 -1.95 -6.33
C ASN A 69 21.64 -0.84 -5.30
N PHE A 70 20.80 -1.05 -4.28
CA PHE A 70 20.46 -0.03 -3.29
C PHE A 70 20.58 -0.55 -1.85
N PRO A 71 21.71 -0.29 -1.16
CA PRO A 71 21.77 -0.38 0.29
C PRO A 71 20.65 0.46 0.89
N ILE A 72 19.96 -0.07 1.89
CA ILE A 72 18.71 0.50 2.39
C ILE A 72 18.93 1.88 3.03
N GLU A 73 20.15 2.12 3.52
CA GLU A 73 20.64 3.35 4.11
C GLU A 73 20.85 4.45 3.06
N GLU A 74 21.33 4.11 1.86
CA GLU A 74 21.55 5.08 0.76
C GLU A 74 20.29 5.33 -0.07
N TYR A 75 19.34 4.39 -0.05
CA TYR A 75 18.11 4.47 -0.83
C TYR A 75 17.34 5.77 -0.52
N ALA A 76 17.26 6.14 0.75
CA ALA A 76 16.50 7.28 1.21
C ALA A 76 17.00 8.61 0.63
N GLU A 77 18.32 8.79 0.60
CA GLU A 77 18.98 9.97 0.04
C GLU A 77 18.93 9.98 -1.49
N ARG A 78 19.22 8.83 -2.13
CA ARG A 78 19.25 8.70 -3.60
C ARG A 78 17.88 8.95 -4.24
N VAL A 79 16.82 8.46 -3.60
CA VAL A 79 15.44 8.68 -4.06
C VAL A 79 14.91 10.05 -3.60
N GLY A 80 15.56 10.67 -2.62
CA GLY A 80 15.13 11.93 -2.05
C GLY A 80 13.85 11.79 -1.24
N LEU A 81 13.64 10.68 -0.52
CA LEU A 81 12.38 10.36 0.15
C LEU A 81 11.82 11.55 0.96
N ALA A 82 12.69 12.27 1.67
CA ALA A 82 12.33 13.44 2.47
C ALA A 82 11.50 14.51 1.74
N MET A 83 11.49 14.56 0.40
CA MET A 83 10.73 15.54 -0.38
C MET A 83 9.21 15.28 -0.41
N PHE A 84 8.74 14.05 -0.20
CA PHE A 84 7.32 13.70 -0.37
C PHE A 84 6.47 14.11 0.81
N ASP A 85 5.24 14.58 0.61
CA ASP A 85 4.34 14.99 1.70
C ASP A 85 3.78 13.82 2.52
N PHE A 86 3.55 12.68 1.86
CA PHE A 86 3.10 11.44 2.47
C PHE A 86 3.54 10.24 1.64
N TYR A 87 3.42 9.04 2.19
CA TYR A 87 3.94 7.82 1.57
C TYR A 87 2.88 6.73 1.50
N ILE A 88 2.94 5.93 0.43
CA ILE A 88 2.15 4.70 0.29
C ILE A 88 3.12 3.53 0.19
N ILE A 89 3.19 2.71 1.22
CA ILE A 89 3.98 1.47 1.22
C ILE A 89 3.05 0.35 0.77
N MET A 90 3.31 -0.20 -0.41
CA MET A 90 2.48 -1.26 -1.00
C MET A 90 3.20 -2.60 -0.97
N ASP A 91 2.51 -3.65 -0.49
CA ASP A 91 2.97 -5.02 -0.57
C ASP A 91 1.94 -5.92 -1.26
N CYS A 92 2.42 -6.98 -1.92
CA CYS A 92 1.64 -8.14 -2.28
C CYS A 92 2.31 -9.41 -1.73
N ARG A 93 1.51 -10.24 -1.04
CA ARG A 93 1.89 -11.51 -0.40
C ARG A 93 2.67 -11.42 0.92
N ARG A 94 3.82 -10.76 1.02
CA ARG A 94 4.66 -10.83 2.24
C ARG A 94 5.22 -9.49 2.69
N PHE A 95 4.84 -9.09 3.89
CA PHE A 95 5.48 -8.01 4.65
C PHE A 95 6.95 -8.36 4.94
N ARG A 96 7.87 -7.49 4.52
CA ARG A 96 9.32 -7.69 4.58
C ARG A 96 9.97 -6.75 5.59
N SER A 97 11.23 -7.04 5.94
CA SER A 97 12.05 -6.14 6.77
C SER A 97 12.27 -4.78 6.09
N THR A 98 12.28 -4.73 4.76
CA THR A 98 12.36 -3.48 3.98
C THR A 98 11.17 -2.57 4.26
N ASP A 99 9.96 -3.14 4.36
CA ASP A 99 8.74 -2.37 4.62
C ASP A 99 8.74 -1.78 6.04
N VAL A 100 9.24 -2.55 7.02
CA VAL A 100 9.42 -2.10 8.40
C VAL A 100 10.44 -0.97 8.47
N PHE A 101 11.56 -1.11 7.76
CA PHE A 101 12.59 -0.08 7.71
C PHE A 101 12.04 1.23 7.13
N LEU A 102 11.36 1.17 5.98
CA LEU A 102 10.76 2.34 5.34
C LEU A 102 9.74 3.02 6.26
N ALA A 103 8.85 2.24 6.88
CA ALA A 103 7.87 2.77 7.83
C ALA A 103 8.54 3.50 8.99
N ASN A 104 9.57 2.90 9.61
CA ASN A 104 10.30 3.53 10.71
C ASN A 104 11.06 4.79 10.25
N LEU A 105 11.72 4.75 9.10
CA LEU A 105 12.44 5.89 8.54
C LEU A 105 11.49 7.09 8.32
N ILE A 106 10.34 6.83 7.70
CA ILE A 106 9.33 7.87 7.41
C ILE A 106 8.74 8.46 8.70
N GLU A 107 8.40 7.60 9.66
CA GLU A 107 7.77 8.02 10.91
C GLU A 107 8.76 8.77 11.82
N VAL A 108 9.95 8.22 12.03
CA VAL A 108 10.91 8.71 13.03
C VAL A 108 11.74 9.86 12.49
N GLU A 109 12.32 9.71 11.29
CA GLU A 109 13.25 10.69 10.73
C GLU A 109 12.51 11.82 10.00
N TYR A 110 11.53 11.47 9.17
CA TYR A 110 10.82 12.47 8.37
C TYR A 110 9.59 13.05 9.06
N ARG A 111 9.01 12.32 10.04
CA ARG A 111 7.79 12.70 10.75
C ARG A 111 6.63 13.00 9.80
N LYS A 112 6.49 12.16 8.77
CA LYS A 112 5.46 12.29 7.74
C LYS A 112 4.48 11.12 7.79
N PRO A 113 3.21 11.34 7.42
CA PRO A 113 2.24 10.27 7.40
C PRO A 113 2.55 9.24 6.31
N PHE A 114 2.26 7.98 6.59
CA PHE A 114 2.33 6.91 5.60
C PHE A 114 1.12 5.97 5.71
N PHE A 115 0.77 5.37 4.58
CA PHE A 115 -0.28 4.36 4.48
C PHE A 115 0.32 3.03 4.06
N PHE A 116 -0.07 1.97 4.74
CA PHE A 116 0.27 0.61 4.31
C PHE A 116 -0.89 0.03 3.50
N VAL A 117 -0.64 -0.30 2.24
CA VAL A 117 -1.64 -0.83 1.32
C VAL A 117 -1.31 -2.26 0.93
N ARG A 118 -2.21 -3.19 1.27
CA ARG A 118 -2.14 -4.58 0.83
C ARG A 118 -2.86 -4.72 -0.51
N SER A 119 -2.11 -4.96 -1.57
CA SER A 119 -2.66 -5.25 -2.90
C SER A 119 -2.91 -6.76 -3.10
N LYS A 120 -3.66 -7.10 -4.16
CA LYS A 120 -3.94 -8.48 -4.60
C LYS A 120 -4.67 -9.34 -3.55
N VAL A 121 -5.57 -8.73 -2.80
CA VAL A 121 -6.39 -9.40 -1.77
C VAL A 121 -7.26 -10.50 -2.39
N ASP A 122 -7.72 -10.30 -3.62
CA ASP A 122 -8.42 -11.32 -4.42
C ASP A 122 -7.61 -12.61 -4.56
N VAL A 123 -6.29 -12.51 -4.80
CA VAL A 123 -5.38 -13.66 -4.90
C VAL A 123 -5.19 -14.34 -3.55
N ASP A 124 -5.07 -13.57 -2.46
CA ASP A 124 -4.97 -14.12 -1.10
C ASP A 124 -6.24 -14.90 -0.74
N VAL A 125 -7.42 -14.34 -1.04
CA VAL A 125 -8.74 -14.97 -0.81
C VAL A 125 -8.90 -16.24 -1.63
N ASP A 126 -8.54 -16.22 -2.92
CA ASP A 126 -8.65 -17.40 -3.78
C ASP A 126 -7.67 -18.51 -3.37
N SER A 127 -6.47 -18.13 -2.91
CA SER A 127 -5.48 -19.09 -2.41
C SER A 127 -5.97 -19.80 -1.14
N GLU A 128 -6.53 -19.07 -0.18
CA GLU A 128 -7.13 -19.68 1.03
C GLU A 128 -8.38 -20.49 0.70
N ARG A 129 -9.17 -20.10 -0.31
CA ARG A 129 -10.30 -20.91 -0.81
C ARG A 129 -9.83 -22.26 -1.34
N ARG A 130 -8.80 -22.27 -2.19
CA ARG A 130 -8.21 -23.50 -2.74
C ARG A 130 -7.67 -24.40 -1.62
N ARG A 131 -7.00 -23.81 -0.63
CA ARG A 131 -6.51 -24.54 0.55
C ARG A 131 -7.63 -25.13 1.39
N ALA A 132 -8.69 -24.37 1.66
CA ALA A 132 -9.84 -24.85 2.41
C ALA A 132 -10.52 -26.04 1.71
N LYS A 133 -10.68 -25.94 0.38
CA LYS A 133 -11.20 -27.03 -0.45
C LYS A 133 -10.33 -28.30 -0.36
N ALA A 134 -9.00 -28.15 -0.47
CA ALA A 134 -8.07 -29.28 -0.39
C ALA A 134 -8.13 -29.96 0.99
N ASN A 135 -8.28 -29.19 2.06
CA ASN A 135 -8.33 -29.69 3.44
C ASN A 135 -9.75 -30.07 3.91
N ARG A 136 -10.77 -29.94 3.06
CA ARG A 136 -12.19 -30.19 3.38
C ARG A 136 -12.69 -29.40 4.60
N VAL A 137 -12.28 -28.15 4.73
CA VAL A 137 -12.74 -27.24 5.80
C VAL A 137 -13.65 -26.14 5.24
N PRO A 138 -14.59 -25.59 6.03
CA PRO A 138 -15.39 -24.45 5.63
C PRO A 138 -14.52 -23.25 5.24
N PHE A 139 -14.93 -22.55 4.18
CA PHE A 139 -14.26 -21.34 3.72
C PHE A 139 -15.14 -20.12 3.99
N ASP A 140 -14.57 -19.14 4.69
CA ASP A 140 -15.18 -17.84 4.90
C ASP A 140 -14.21 -16.72 4.47
N PRO A 141 -14.52 -15.95 3.43
CA PRO A 141 -13.66 -14.85 2.99
C PRO A 141 -13.48 -13.78 4.06
N LYS A 142 -14.46 -13.58 4.98
CA LYS A 142 -14.33 -12.58 6.05
C LYS A 142 -13.19 -12.93 7.00
N GLN A 143 -13.03 -14.20 7.34
CA GLN A 143 -11.91 -14.66 8.18
C GLN A 143 -10.55 -14.41 7.51
N VAL A 144 -10.47 -14.53 6.20
CA VAL A 144 -9.24 -14.21 5.45
C VAL A 144 -8.94 -12.71 5.55
N LEU A 145 -9.94 -11.85 5.31
CA LEU A 145 -9.77 -10.40 5.40
C LEU A 145 -9.38 -9.95 6.81
N GLU A 146 -10.01 -10.48 7.84
CA GLU A 146 -9.66 -10.18 9.24
C GLU A 146 -8.25 -10.66 9.59
N LYS A 147 -7.84 -11.82 9.09
CA LYS A 147 -6.45 -12.31 9.26
C LYS A 147 -5.44 -11.42 8.54
N LEU A 148 -5.76 -10.90 7.36
CA LEU A 148 -4.90 -9.96 6.64
C LEU A 148 -4.79 -8.62 7.39
N ARG A 149 -5.91 -8.07 7.88
CA ARG A 149 -5.97 -6.83 8.67
C ARG A 149 -5.25 -6.94 10.01
N SER A 150 -5.43 -8.04 10.74
CA SER A 150 -4.77 -8.34 12.02
C SER A 150 -3.39 -8.99 11.88
N GLY A 151 -2.87 -9.03 10.65
CA GLY A 151 -1.63 -9.71 10.30
C GLY A 151 -0.38 -9.02 10.85
N ASN A 152 0.77 -9.44 10.34
CA ASN A 152 2.07 -9.00 10.84
C ASN A 152 2.26 -7.48 10.76
N ILE A 153 1.65 -6.81 9.79
CA ILE A 153 1.72 -5.35 9.65
C ILE A 153 1.18 -4.66 10.91
N LYS A 154 -0.05 -4.98 11.33
CA LYS A 154 -0.66 -4.38 12.54
C LYS A 154 0.10 -4.77 13.81
N LYS A 155 0.68 -5.97 13.85
CA LYS A 155 1.49 -6.41 15.01
C LYS A 155 2.84 -5.70 15.09
N THR A 156 3.48 -5.44 13.95
CA THR A 156 4.82 -4.86 13.87
C THR A 156 4.79 -3.34 13.88
N LEU A 157 3.86 -2.72 13.17
CA LEU A 157 3.71 -1.26 13.08
C LEU A 157 2.65 -0.72 14.04
N GLY A 158 1.91 -1.56 14.76
CA GLY A 158 0.86 -1.10 15.69
C GLY A 158 -0.23 -0.28 14.98
N ASN A 159 -0.88 0.61 15.74
CA ASN A 159 -1.82 1.62 15.20
C ASN A 159 -1.08 2.83 14.58
N ARG A 160 0.23 2.76 14.31
CA ARG A 160 0.99 3.90 13.76
C ARG A 160 0.56 4.25 12.34
N ALA A 161 0.05 3.26 11.59
CA ALA A 161 -0.62 3.47 10.31
C ALA A 161 -1.99 4.19 10.44
N ASP A 162 -2.57 4.23 11.65
CA ASP A 162 -3.86 4.90 11.94
C ASP A 162 -3.66 6.29 12.61
N GLN A 163 -2.42 6.69 12.91
CA GLN A 163 -2.13 7.99 13.53
C GLN A 163 -2.02 9.10 12.48
N ALA A 164 -3.17 9.48 11.92
CA ALA A 164 -3.38 10.87 11.51
C ALA A 164 -3.87 11.63 12.76
N HIS A 165 -2.96 12.03 13.64
CA HIS A 165 -3.28 12.91 14.76
C HIS A 165 -2.61 14.27 14.59
N ALA A 166 -3.45 15.23 14.22
CA ALA A 166 -3.44 16.64 14.57
C ALA A 166 -2.11 17.39 14.43
N MET A 167 -1.96 18.09 13.31
CA MET A 167 -1.54 19.49 13.32
C MET A 167 -2.63 20.34 12.70
#